data_AF-A0A6A6L4N0-F1
#
_entry.id   AF-A0A6A6L4N0-F1
#
_cell.length_a   1.000
_cell.length_b   1.000
_cell.length_c   1.000
_cell.angle_alpha   90.00
_cell.angle_beta   90.00
_cell.angle_gamma   90.00
#
_symmetry.space_group_name_H-M   'P 1'
#
loop_
_entity.id
_entity.type
_entity.pdbx_description
1 polymer ?
#
loop_
_entity_poly.entity_id
_entity_poly.type
_entity_poly.pdbx_seq_one_letter_code
_entity_poly.pdbx_strand_id
1 'polypeptide(L)'
;MLATMCTLSLTPALSLLLRRRHVHRSAVDLPLSSNFSLHCFSPKPPPTLPLHFLYRAPHAPTARTSSPSFTPRAAAGGALLQDAGATAAVLAGAYCLVLAFDTLTERKLIKQKLSRKLVHILSGLLFAISWPIFSTSNVARYFASSVPLVNCLRLVIYGRSLAIDEGLVKSLTREGNPEELLRGPLYYVLILMLCALVFWRESPVGVISLAMMCGGDGVADIMGRRFGLIKLPYNRQKSWVGSISMFISGFLISIGMLYYYSALGYLRLNWMSTIQRVAWVALVATIVESLPTTETVDDNLSVPLISMVVTYLSFGF
;
A
#
# COMPACT_ATOMS: atom_id res chain seq x y z
N MET A 1 -10.45 64.52 -7.33
CA MET A 1 -10.15 65.44 -6.22
C MET A 1 -11.48 65.97 -5.71
N LEU A 2 -12.04 65.34 -4.67
CA LEU A 2 -13.22 65.65 -3.82
C LEU A 2 -13.51 64.31 -3.08
N ALA A 3 -13.05 64.09 -1.83
CA ALA A 3 -13.68 64.43 -0.54
C ALA A 3 -14.94 63.55 -0.29
N THR A 4 -15.24 62.86 0.83
CA THR A 4 -14.81 62.89 2.25
C THR A 4 -15.46 61.71 3.03
N MET A 5 -14.99 61.46 4.27
CA MET A 5 -15.59 60.74 5.44
C MET A 5 -15.43 59.21 5.48
N CYS A 6 -14.67 58.54 6.37
CA CYS A 6 -14.22 58.73 7.77
C CYS A 6 -15.33 58.56 8.84
N THR A 7 -15.28 57.43 9.58
CA THR A 7 -15.31 57.28 11.07
C THR A 7 -15.38 55.77 11.40
N LEU A 8 -14.33 55.12 11.91
CA LEU A 8 -13.69 55.10 13.24
C LEU A 8 -14.31 54.10 14.25
N SER A 9 -13.39 53.32 14.86
CA SER A 9 -13.40 52.88 16.27
C SER A 9 -14.23 51.63 16.63
N LEU A 10 -13.80 50.65 17.44
CA LEU A 10 -12.60 50.39 18.23
C LEU A 10 -12.68 48.90 18.65
N THR A 11 -11.55 48.20 18.73
CA THR A 11 -11.37 47.01 19.59
C THR A 11 -11.22 47.47 21.07
N PRO A 12 -11.37 46.62 22.10
CA PRO A 12 -10.25 45.75 22.51
C PRO A 12 -10.66 44.39 23.16
N ALA A 13 -9.63 43.60 23.40
CA ALA A 13 -9.65 42.29 24.04
C ALA A 13 -9.84 42.32 25.58
N LEU A 14 -10.11 41.12 26.12
CA LEU A 14 -9.74 40.63 27.46
C LEU A 14 -10.50 41.16 28.70
N SER A 15 -11.41 40.34 29.23
CA SER A 15 -11.69 40.18 30.67
C SER A 15 -12.42 38.85 30.88
N LEU A 16 -11.72 37.86 31.45
CA LEU A 16 -11.87 37.44 32.85
C LEU A 16 -13.15 36.62 33.15
N LEU A 17 -12.92 35.32 33.35
CA LEU A 17 -13.26 34.64 34.61
C LEU A 17 -14.64 34.94 35.21
N LEU A 18 -15.67 34.31 34.65
CA LEU A 18 -16.90 33.97 35.37
C LEU A 18 -17.39 32.64 34.80
N ARG A 19 -17.89 31.64 35.52
CA ARG A 19 -17.99 31.39 36.96
C ARG A 19 -18.55 29.98 37.03
N ARG A 20 -17.75 29.09 37.59
CA ARG A 20 -18.08 27.86 38.31
C ARG A 20 -19.55 27.76 38.82
N ARG A 21 -20.15 26.58 38.59
CA ARG A 21 -21.14 25.82 39.43
C ARG A 21 -22.44 26.50 39.90
N HIS A 22 -23.58 25.85 39.65
CA HIS A 22 -24.34 25.01 40.62
C HIS A 22 -25.60 24.42 39.92
N VAL A 23 -25.75 23.10 39.83
CA VAL A 23 -26.52 22.20 40.73
C VAL A 23 -28.04 22.37 40.63
N HIS A 24 -28.72 21.34 40.15
CA HIS A 24 -29.91 20.84 40.84
C HIS A 24 -29.81 19.33 41.05
N ARG A 25 -29.77 18.95 42.32
CA ARG A 25 -29.98 17.59 42.85
C ARG A 25 -31.44 17.20 42.64
N SER A 26 -31.68 15.91 42.41
CA SER A 26 -32.66 15.15 43.20
C SER A 26 -32.11 13.74 43.40
N ALA A 27 -31.84 13.44 44.66
CA ALA A 27 -31.49 12.13 45.18
C ALA A 27 -32.79 11.41 45.56
N VAL A 28 -32.85 10.10 45.29
CA VAL A 28 -33.72 9.17 46.00
C VAL A 28 -32.82 8.01 46.41
N ASP A 29 -32.69 7.83 47.72
CA ASP A 29 -31.84 6.84 48.38
C ASP A 29 -32.58 5.51 48.61
N LEU A 30 -31.87 4.41 48.31
CA LEU A 30 -31.75 3.11 49.02
C LEU A 30 -32.99 2.20 49.29
N PRO A 31 -32.83 0.87 49.61
CA PRO A 31 -31.65 0.20 50.18
C PRO A 31 -31.21 -1.21 49.66
N LEU A 32 -29.90 -1.44 49.80
CA LEU A 32 -29.17 -2.58 50.41
C LEU A 32 -29.58 -4.07 50.19
N SER A 33 -28.63 -4.87 49.66
CA SER A 33 -28.14 -6.17 50.21
C SER A 33 -27.11 -6.79 49.23
N SER A 34 -25.80 -6.71 49.54
CA SER A 34 -24.95 -7.78 50.10
C SER A 34 -24.73 -9.00 49.18
N ASN A 35 -23.55 -9.11 48.58
CA ASN A 35 -22.61 -10.21 48.88
C ASN A 35 -21.23 -9.97 48.27
N PHE A 36 -20.26 -9.88 49.18
CA PHE A 36 -18.83 -9.82 48.96
C PHE A 36 -18.32 -11.25 48.74
N SER A 37 -17.47 -11.47 47.74
CA SER A 37 -16.50 -12.57 47.75
C SER A 37 -15.24 -12.13 47.02
N LEU A 38 -14.27 -11.74 47.83
CA LEU A 38 -12.86 -11.58 47.48
C LEU A 38 -12.26 -12.98 47.31
N HIS A 39 -11.64 -13.27 46.17
CA HIS A 39 -10.57 -14.25 46.11
C HIS A 39 -9.47 -13.82 45.13
N CYS A 40 -8.30 -13.62 45.72
CA CYS A 40 -6.93 -13.74 45.17
C CYS A 40 -6.58 -13.09 43.83
N PHE A 41 -5.92 -11.94 43.96
CA PHE A 41 -4.85 -11.49 43.06
C PHE A 41 -3.74 -12.53 42.96
N SER A 42 -3.37 -12.90 41.73
CA SER A 42 -2.03 -13.38 41.39
C SER A 42 -1.67 -12.82 40.02
N PRO A 43 -0.59 -12.02 39.87
CA PRO A 43 -0.24 -11.42 38.59
C PRO A 43 0.36 -12.46 37.65
N LYS A 44 -0.25 -12.67 36.48
CA LYS A 44 0.38 -13.38 35.36
C LYS A 44 1.48 -12.48 34.77
N PRO A 45 2.69 -12.99 34.51
CA PRO A 45 3.72 -12.22 33.83
C PRO A 45 3.30 -11.89 32.38
N PRO A 46 3.78 -10.77 31.81
CA PRO A 46 3.42 -10.34 30.46
C PRO A 46 3.96 -11.35 29.43
N PRO A 47 3.22 -11.61 28.33
CA PRO A 47 3.79 -12.38 27.23
C PRO A 47 4.89 -11.54 26.58
N THR A 48 6.13 -11.95 26.79
CA THR A 48 7.27 -11.57 25.96
C THR A 48 6.96 -11.96 24.51
N LEU A 49 6.76 -10.98 23.64
CA LEU A 49 6.66 -11.16 22.18
C LEU A 49 7.94 -11.82 21.66
N PRO A 50 7.91 -13.08 21.17
CA PRO A 50 9.01 -13.61 20.39
C PRO A 50 8.81 -13.11 18.96
N LEU A 51 9.71 -12.24 18.49
CA LEU A 51 9.77 -11.67 17.15
C LEU A 51 10.23 -12.71 16.10
N HIS A 52 9.62 -13.90 16.14
CA HIS A 52 10.07 -15.08 15.38
C HIS A 52 8.91 -15.89 14.78
N PHE A 53 7.89 -15.19 14.25
CA PHE A 53 6.69 -15.82 13.68
C PHE A 53 6.27 -15.27 12.30
N LEU A 54 7.21 -14.82 11.47
CA LEU A 54 6.94 -14.45 10.07
C LEU A 54 7.18 -15.57 9.05
N TYR A 55 7.37 -16.82 9.48
CA TYR A 55 7.48 -17.94 8.53
C TYR A 55 6.96 -19.24 9.13
N ARG A 56 5.78 -19.69 8.69
CA ARG A 56 5.30 -21.05 8.91
C ARG A 56 5.44 -21.83 7.60
N ALA A 57 6.48 -22.63 7.49
CA ALA A 57 6.62 -23.60 6.40
C ALA A 57 5.47 -24.62 6.45
N PRO A 58 4.91 -25.06 5.30
CA PRO A 58 3.96 -26.15 5.29
C PRO A 58 4.63 -27.47 5.68
N HIS A 59 3.93 -28.28 6.47
CA HIS A 59 4.34 -29.63 6.85
C HIS A 59 4.62 -30.51 5.62
N ALA A 60 5.87 -30.96 5.48
CA ALA A 60 6.20 -32.12 4.65
C ALA A 60 5.84 -33.41 5.41
N PRO A 61 5.29 -34.45 4.75
CA PRO A 61 5.10 -35.74 5.38
C PRO A 61 6.46 -36.35 5.74
N THR A 62 6.59 -36.80 6.98
CA THR A 62 7.75 -37.49 7.54
C THR A 62 8.10 -38.73 6.72
N ALA A 63 9.14 -38.63 5.88
CA ALA A 63 9.92 -39.76 5.42
C ALA A 63 11.35 -39.59 5.96
N ARG A 64 11.74 -40.48 6.87
CA ARG A 64 13.10 -40.60 7.39
C ARG A 64 14.01 -41.14 6.28
N THR A 65 14.89 -40.29 5.76
CA THR A 65 16.20 -40.72 5.24
C THR A 65 17.17 -39.54 5.32
N SER A 66 18.12 -39.65 6.25
CA SER A 66 19.24 -38.73 6.40
C SER A 66 20.21 -38.91 5.22
N SER A 67 20.33 -37.89 4.39
CA SER A 67 21.46 -37.73 3.46
C SER A 67 21.79 -36.24 3.39
N PRO A 68 23.06 -35.83 3.54
CA PRO A 68 23.42 -34.43 3.38
C PRO A 68 23.24 -34.06 1.90
N SER A 69 22.22 -33.28 1.59
CA SER A 69 21.97 -32.76 0.24
C SER A 69 23.05 -31.76 -0.14
N PHE A 70 24.14 -32.26 -0.71
CA PHE A 70 25.14 -31.45 -1.40
C PHE A 70 24.47 -30.93 -2.68
N THR A 71 23.90 -29.72 -2.64
CA THR A 71 23.47 -29.05 -3.86
C THR A 71 24.71 -28.81 -4.72
N PRO A 72 24.80 -29.38 -5.94
CA PRO A 72 25.99 -29.18 -6.77
C PRO A 72 26.13 -27.69 -7.08
N ARG A 73 27.32 -27.15 -6.83
CA ARG A 73 27.69 -25.73 -7.02
C ARG A 73 27.32 -25.19 -8.42
N ALA A 74 27.24 -26.08 -9.42
CA ALA A 74 26.78 -25.78 -10.77
C ALA A 74 25.27 -25.43 -10.85
N ALA A 75 24.40 -26.13 -10.10
CA ALA A 75 22.97 -25.81 -10.04
C ALA A 75 22.71 -24.48 -9.31
N ALA A 76 23.52 -24.17 -8.29
CA ALA A 76 23.48 -22.88 -7.62
C ALA A 76 23.94 -21.73 -8.55
N GLY A 77 24.96 -21.96 -9.39
CA GLY A 77 25.40 -20.98 -10.39
C GLY A 77 24.35 -20.69 -11.47
N GLY A 78 23.63 -21.72 -11.94
CA GLY A 78 22.54 -21.55 -12.90
C GLY A 78 21.37 -20.72 -12.36
N ALA A 79 20.97 -20.96 -11.10
CA ALA A 79 19.91 -20.18 -10.44
C ALA A 79 20.30 -18.70 -10.27
N LEU A 80 21.56 -18.43 -9.88
CA LEU A 80 22.05 -17.06 -9.75
C LEU A 80 22.12 -16.32 -11.08
N LEU A 81 22.57 -16.99 -12.15
CA LEU A 81 22.60 -16.41 -13.50
C LEU A 81 21.19 -16.12 -14.00
N GLN A 82 20.23 -17.03 -13.75
CA GLN A 82 18.83 -16.80 -14.07
C GLN A 82 18.27 -15.60 -13.30
N ASP A 83 18.52 -15.51 -11.99
CA ASP A 83 18.02 -14.41 -11.16
C ASP A 83 18.63 -13.05 -11.57
N ALA A 84 19.91 -13.03 -11.92
CA ALA A 84 20.57 -11.85 -12.46
C ALA A 84 19.99 -11.45 -13.82
N GLY A 85 19.79 -12.41 -14.72
CA GLY A 85 19.15 -12.19 -16.02
C GLY A 85 17.72 -11.70 -15.90
N ALA A 86 16.92 -12.28 -14.99
CA ALA A 86 15.56 -11.86 -14.68
C ALA A 86 15.54 -10.42 -14.13
N THR A 87 16.43 -10.10 -13.20
CA THR A 87 16.57 -8.74 -12.65
C THR A 87 16.86 -7.73 -13.76
N ALA A 88 17.81 -8.04 -14.64
CA ALA A 88 18.16 -7.19 -15.78
C ALA A 88 16.99 -7.02 -16.75
N ALA A 89 16.25 -8.10 -17.06
CA ALA A 89 15.08 -8.06 -17.93
C ALA A 89 13.93 -7.23 -17.34
N VAL A 90 13.65 -7.36 -16.04
CA VAL A 90 12.59 -6.59 -15.37
C VAL A 90 12.97 -5.11 -15.26
N LEU A 91 14.23 -4.80 -14.95
CA LEU A 91 14.74 -3.43 -14.97
C LEU A 91 14.62 -2.83 -16.37
N ALA A 92 15.12 -3.52 -17.41
CA ALA A 92 15.03 -3.07 -18.79
C ALA A 92 13.57 -2.84 -19.21
N GLY A 93 12.67 -3.77 -18.89
CA GLY A 93 11.24 -3.64 -19.14
C GLY A 93 10.62 -2.43 -18.45
N ALA A 94 10.97 -2.16 -17.19
CA ALA A 94 10.52 -0.98 -16.47
C ALA A 94 11.02 0.32 -17.12
N TYR A 95 12.30 0.38 -17.52
CA TYR A 95 12.85 1.54 -18.24
C TYR A 95 12.18 1.74 -19.61
N CYS A 96 12.00 0.67 -20.39
CA CYS A 96 11.32 0.72 -21.68
C CYS A 96 9.88 1.22 -21.54
N LEU A 97 9.16 0.79 -20.50
CA LEU A 97 7.81 1.25 -20.20
C LEU A 97 7.78 2.75 -19.93
N VAL A 98 8.67 3.25 -19.07
CA VAL A 98 8.79 4.69 -18.76
C VAL A 98 9.08 5.48 -20.03
N LEU A 99 10.08 5.07 -20.82
CA LEU A 99 10.44 5.72 -22.08
C LEU A 99 9.29 5.76 -23.09
N ALA A 100 8.51 4.67 -23.18
CA ALA A 100 7.35 4.63 -24.06
C ALA A 100 6.29 5.68 -23.65
N PHE A 101 5.99 5.80 -22.35
CA PHE A 101 5.03 6.78 -21.84
C PHE A 101 5.55 8.21 -21.88
N ASP A 102 6.85 8.42 -21.70
CA ASP A 102 7.50 9.72 -21.89
C ASP A 102 7.37 10.16 -23.36
N THR A 103 7.68 9.26 -24.31
CA THR A 103 7.51 9.51 -25.75
C THR A 103 6.05 9.85 -26.10
N LEU A 104 5.07 9.17 -25.51
CA LEU A 104 3.64 9.48 -25.70
C LEU A 104 3.26 10.86 -25.14
N THR A 105 3.91 11.28 -24.05
CA THR A 105 3.69 12.58 -23.40
C THR A 105 4.33 13.70 -24.24
N GLU A 106 5.54 13.51 -24.74
CA GLU A 106 6.25 14.44 -25.64
C GLU A 106 5.47 14.69 -26.93
N ARG A 107 4.87 13.62 -27.50
CA ARG A 107 3.97 13.70 -28.66
C ARG A 107 2.62 14.35 -28.35
N LYS A 108 2.40 14.83 -27.12
CA LYS A 108 1.15 15.45 -26.63
C LYS A 108 -0.09 14.56 -26.76
N LEU A 109 0.09 13.24 -26.83
CA LEU A 109 -1.03 12.28 -26.91
C LEU A 109 -1.67 12.07 -25.53
N ILE A 110 -0.88 12.17 -24.46
CA ILE A 110 -1.31 11.92 -23.08
C ILE A 110 -0.86 13.08 -22.18
N LYS A 111 -1.73 13.51 -21.25
CA LYS A 111 -1.37 14.51 -20.23
C LYS A 111 -0.34 13.92 -19.25
N GLN A 112 0.69 14.67 -18.89
CA GLN A 112 1.76 14.23 -17.99
C GLN A 112 1.26 13.60 -16.68
N LYS A 113 0.24 14.19 -16.05
CA LYS A 113 -0.38 13.64 -14.82
C LYS A 113 -1.00 12.26 -15.03
N LEU A 114 -1.65 12.04 -16.18
CA LEU A 114 -2.24 10.74 -16.53
C LEU A 114 -1.15 9.72 -16.88
N SER A 115 -0.14 10.15 -17.62
CA SER A 115 1.05 9.34 -17.95
C SER A 115 1.73 8.81 -16.69
N ARG A 116 2.03 9.70 -15.72
CA ARG A 116 2.64 9.32 -14.44
C ARG A 116 1.83 8.25 -13.68
N LYS A 117 0.51 8.40 -13.61
CA LYS A 117 -0.35 7.41 -12.93
C LYS A 117 -0.38 6.08 -13.71
N LEU A 118 -0.49 6.11 -15.04
CA LEU A 118 -0.45 4.89 -15.87
C LEU A 118 0.88 4.14 -15.74
N VAL A 119 2.02 4.84 -15.77
CA VAL A 119 3.34 4.26 -15.54
C VAL A 119 3.42 3.59 -14.18
N HIS A 120 2.89 4.21 -13.11
CA HIS A 120 2.84 3.58 -11.79
C HIS A 120 2.01 2.29 -11.82
N ILE A 121 0.77 2.35 -12.30
CA ILE A 121 -0.15 1.20 -12.39
C ILE A 121 0.52 0.03 -13.13
N LEU A 122 1.03 0.31 -14.33
CA LEU A 122 1.60 -0.72 -15.21
C LEU A 122 2.93 -1.24 -14.68
N SER A 123 3.81 -0.38 -14.16
CA SER A 123 5.10 -0.83 -13.60
C SER A 123 4.90 -1.74 -12.39
N GLY A 124 3.96 -1.42 -11.49
CA GLY A 124 3.65 -2.25 -10.32
C GLY A 124 3.02 -3.59 -10.69
N LEU A 125 2.07 -3.60 -11.63
CA LEU A 125 1.45 -4.85 -12.10
C LEU A 125 2.42 -5.71 -12.90
N LEU A 126 3.22 -5.13 -13.79
CA LEU A 126 4.24 -5.87 -14.54
C LEU A 126 5.33 -6.41 -13.62
N PHE A 127 5.71 -5.66 -12.59
CA PHE A 127 6.62 -6.15 -11.54
C PHE A 127 6.02 -7.38 -10.85
N ALA A 128 4.76 -7.30 -10.42
CA ALA A 128 4.07 -8.45 -9.82
C ALA A 128 3.94 -9.62 -10.82
N ILE A 129 3.67 -9.39 -12.10
CA ILE A 129 3.59 -10.47 -13.10
C ILE A 129 4.97 -11.11 -13.35
N SER A 130 6.07 -10.38 -13.12
CA SER A 130 7.42 -10.86 -13.38
C SER A 130 8.01 -11.79 -12.31
N TRP A 131 7.42 -11.89 -11.10
CA TRP A 131 7.99 -12.70 -10.02
C TRP A 131 8.20 -14.20 -10.35
N PRO A 132 7.36 -14.85 -11.17
CA PRO A 132 7.60 -16.23 -11.62
C PRO A 132 8.82 -16.44 -12.52
N ILE A 133 9.39 -15.39 -13.13
CA ILE A 133 10.57 -15.48 -14.00
C ILE A 133 11.83 -15.81 -13.18
N PHE A 134 11.85 -15.39 -11.92
CA PHE A 134 12.95 -15.65 -10.99
C PHE A 134 13.00 -17.12 -10.58
N SER A 135 14.18 -17.61 -10.25
CA SER A 135 14.43 -19.00 -9.86
C SER A 135 13.68 -19.39 -8.58
N THR A 136 13.55 -20.68 -8.30
CA THR A 136 12.94 -21.21 -7.05
C THR A 136 13.83 -21.03 -5.81
N SER A 137 14.99 -20.38 -5.94
CA SER A 137 15.91 -20.12 -4.84
C SER A 137 15.32 -19.16 -3.80
N ASN A 138 15.69 -19.36 -2.53
CA ASN A 138 15.39 -18.41 -1.45
C ASN A 138 16.02 -17.03 -1.68
N VAL A 139 17.05 -16.95 -2.53
CA VAL A 139 17.77 -15.71 -2.85
C VAL A 139 17.02 -14.88 -3.92
N ALA A 140 16.15 -15.52 -4.70
CA ALA A 140 15.39 -14.89 -5.79
C ALA A 140 14.59 -13.66 -5.35
N ARG A 141 14.04 -13.69 -4.12
CA ARG A 141 13.31 -12.54 -3.55
C ARG A 141 14.19 -11.30 -3.39
N TYR A 142 15.48 -11.48 -3.04
CA TYR A 142 16.41 -10.36 -2.88
C TYR A 142 16.77 -9.76 -4.23
N PHE A 143 17.00 -10.62 -5.24
CA PHE A 143 17.19 -10.18 -6.62
C PHE A 143 15.99 -9.40 -7.14
N ALA A 144 14.77 -9.91 -6.96
CA ALA A 144 13.57 -9.20 -7.36
C ALA A 144 13.37 -7.88 -6.60
N SER A 145 13.66 -7.85 -5.29
CA SER A 145 13.59 -6.62 -4.48
C SER A 145 14.65 -5.58 -4.87
N SER A 146 15.75 -6.01 -5.52
CA SER A 146 16.77 -5.09 -6.00
C SER A 146 16.23 -4.15 -7.10
N VAL A 147 15.24 -4.59 -7.87
CA VAL A 147 14.59 -3.79 -8.92
C VAL A 147 13.93 -2.53 -8.33
N PRO A 148 12.95 -2.63 -7.40
CA PRO A 148 12.40 -1.46 -6.74
C PRO A 148 13.44 -0.77 -5.84
N LEU A 149 14.45 -1.47 -5.29
CA LEU A 149 15.53 -0.81 -4.53
C LEU A 149 16.32 0.18 -5.37
N VAL A 150 16.72 -0.19 -6.61
CA VAL A 150 17.38 0.73 -7.54
C VAL A 150 16.49 1.94 -7.81
N ASN A 151 15.19 1.73 -8.00
CA ASN A 151 14.25 2.84 -8.18
C ASN A 151 14.10 3.70 -6.90
N CYS A 152 14.12 3.08 -5.72
CA CYS A 152 14.08 3.77 -4.43
C CYS A 152 15.32 4.65 -4.25
N LEU A 153 16.51 4.12 -4.50
CA LEU A 153 17.76 4.87 -4.44
C LEU A 153 17.73 6.04 -5.43
N ARG A 154 17.26 5.80 -6.65
CA ARG A 154 17.05 6.84 -7.67
C ARG A 154 16.17 7.96 -7.13
N LEU A 155 14.99 7.64 -6.60
CA LEU A 155 14.06 8.62 -6.03
C LEU A 155 14.64 9.37 -4.83
N VAL A 156 15.39 8.70 -3.96
CA VAL A 156 16.02 9.33 -2.78
C VAL A 156 17.15 10.28 -3.19
N ILE A 157 17.99 9.88 -4.14
CA ILE A 157 19.12 10.69 -4.63
C ILE A 157 18.59 11.97 -5.29
N TYR A 158 17.61 11.84 -6.21
CA TYR A 158 17.02 13.00 -6.88
C TYR A 158 16.09 13.80 -5.96
N GLY A 159 15.36 13.14 -5.07
CA GLY A 159 14.44 13.78 -4.12
C GLY A 159 15.14 14.56 -3.02
N ARG A 160 16.37 14.20 -2.65
CA ARG A 160 17.23 14.99 -1.75
C ARG A 160 18.11 16.01 -2.48
N SER A 161 17.90 16.22 -3.79
CA SER A 161 18.75 17.10 -4.64
C SER A 161 20.25 16.78 -4.61
N LEU A 162 20.64 15.55 -4.28
CA LEU A 162 22.05 15.13 -4.24
C LEU A 162 22.65 14.95 -5.64
N ALA A 163 21.79 14.73 -6.65
CA ALA A 163 22.13 14.81 -8.06
C ALA A 163 21.05 15.64 -8.77
N ILE A 164 21.44 16.69 -9.49
CA ILE A 164 20.52 17.57 -10.21
C ILE A 164 20.40 17.05 -11.64
N ASP A 165 19.29 16.38 -11.94
CA ASP A 165 18.89 16.05 -13.31
C ASP A 165 17.50 16.64 -13.55
N GLU A 166 17.49 17.86 -14.11
CA GLU A 166 16.30 18.71 -14.24
C GLU A 166 15.19 18.04 -15.05
N GLY A 167 15.54 17.15 -15.99
CA GLY A 167 14.60 16.42 -16.82
C GLY A 167 13.74 15.43 -16.03
N LEU A 168 14.34 14.70 -15.08
CA LEU A 168 13.62 13.69 -14.30
C LEU A 168 12.73 14.31 -13.22
N VAL A 169 13.24 15.34 -12.54
CA VAL A 169 12.50 16.07 -11.49
C VAL A 169 11.25 16.71 -12.10
N LYS A 170 11.37 17.32 -13.28
CA LYS A 170 10.24 17.92 -14.00
C LYS A 170 9.20 16.88 -14.45
N SER A 171 9.63 15.68 -14.83
CA SER A 171 8.74 14.58 -15.25
C SER A 171 7.92 14.00 -14.10
N LEU A 172 8.49 13.97 -12.89
CA LEU A 172 7.97 13.23 -11.73
C LEU A 172 7.43 14.09 -10.58
N THR A 173 7.57 15.42 -10.63
CA THR A 173 6.98 16.36 -9.65
C THR A 173 5.92 17.24 -10.30
N ARG A 174 5.00 17.77 -9.51
CA ARG A 174 3.87 18.60 -9.96
C ARG A 174 4.21 20.09 -9.87
N GLU A 175 5.14 20.46 -8.98
CA GLU A 175 5.59 21.84 -8.75
C GLU A 175 7.10 22.06 -8.98
N GLY A 176 7.85 21.02 -9.40
CA GLY A 176 9.31 21.12 -9.56
C GLY A 176 10.08 20.98 -8.24
N ASN A 177 9.39 20.73 -7.11
CA ASN A 177 10.03 20.50 -5.83
C ASN A 177 10.45 19.02 -5.67
N PRO A 178 11.75 18.72 -5.52
CA PRO A 178 12.25 17.36 -5.38
C PRO A 178 11.69 16.62 -4.14
N GLU A 179 11.20 17.33 -3.12
CA GLU A 179 10.59 16.70 -1.95
C GLU A 179 9.25 15.99 -2.24
N GLU A 180 8.55 16.34 -3.33
CA GLU A 180 7.31 15.65 -3.73
C GLU A 180 7.59 14.20 -4.20
N LEU A 181 8.80 13.95 -4.72
CA LEU A 181 9.27 12.59 -5.07
C LEU A 181 9.39 11.69 -3.84
N LEU A 182 9.65 12.27 -2.67
CA LEU A 182 9.86 11.56 -1.40
C LEU A 182 8.55 11.20 -0.70
N ARG A 183 7.38 11.60 -1.23
CA ARG A 183 6.06 11.17 -0.71
C ARG A 183 5.49 10.03 -1.54
N GLY A 184 4.54 10.32 -2.43
CA GLY A 184 3.76 9.30 -3.15
C GLY A 184 4.62 8.25 -3.87
N PRO A 185 5.56 8.63 -4.75
CA PRO A 185 6.40 7.67 -5.48
C PRO A 185 7.30 6.83 -4.56
N LEU A 186 7.84 7.41 -3.48
CA LEU A 186 8.69 6.71 -2.54
C LEU A 186 7.90 5.68 -1.73
N TYR A 187 6.74 6.04 -1.18
CA TYR A 187 5.88 5.09 -0.46
C TYR A 187 5.47 3.92 -1.34
N TYR A 188 5.15 4.20 -2.61
CA TYR A 188 4.82 3.17 -3.59
C TYR A 188 5.94 2.14 -3.76
N VAL A 189 7.18 2.61 -3.95
CA VAL A 189 8.34 1.73 -4.14
C VAL A 189 8.68 0.96 -2.85
N LEU A 190 8.52 1.59 -1.69
CA LEU A 190 8.68 0.90 -0.39
C LEU A 190 7.69 -0.27 -0.24
N ILE A 191 6.43 -0.08 -0.64
CA ILE A 191 5.43 -1.15 -0.61
C ILE A 191 5.77 -2.28 -1.58
N LEU A 192 6.24 -1.96 -2.80
CA LEU A 192 6.72 -2.98 -3.74
C LEU A 192 7.87 -3.81 -3.15
N MET A 193 8.83 -3.15 -2.48
CA MET A 193 9.92 -3.84 -1.77
C MET A 193 9.40 -4.70 -0.62
N LEU A 194 8.50 -4.17 0.20
CA LEU A 194 7.92 -4.89 1.34
C LEU A 194 7.18 -6.15 0.87
N CYS A 195 6.37 -6.05 -0.18
CA CYS A 195 5.71 -7.20 -0.79
C CYS A 195 6.73 -8.21 -1.30
N ALA A 196 7.75 -7.77 -2.04
CA ALA A 196 8.76 -8.68 -2.58
C ALA A 196 9.58 -9.39 -1.48
N LEU A 197 9.91 -8.71 -0.39
CA LEU A 197 10.76 -9.27 0.67
C LEU A 197 9.98 -10.17 1.65
N VAL A 198 8.79 -9.75 2.06
CA VAL A 198 8.00 -10.39 3.13
C VAL A 198 6.90 -11.27 2.55
N PHE A 199 6.13 -10.76 1.59
CA PHE A 199 4.96 -11.43 1.02
C PHE A 199 5.21 -11.86 -0.42
N TRP A 200 6.21 -12.74 -0.59
CA TRP A 200 6.67 -13.23 -1.88
C TRP A 200 5.57 -13.96 -2.67
N ARG A 201 5.85 -14.41 -3.90
CA ARG A 201 4.90 -15.05 -4.85
C ARG A 201 4.08 -16.24 -4.33
N GLU A 202 4.47 -16.81 -3.19
CA GLU A 202 3.75 -17.90 -2.52
C GLU A 202 2.71 -17.37 -1.50
N SER A 203 2.61 -16.06 -1.31
CA SER A 203 1.70 -15.41 -0.39
C SER A 203 0.62 -14.62 -1.13
N PRO A 204 -0.68 -14.90 -0.91
CA PRO A 204 -1.76 -14.11 -1.49
C PRO A 204 -1.76 -12.66 -0.94
N VAL A 205 -1.16 -12.42 0.22
CA VAL A 205 -1.11 -11.10 0.89
C VAL A 205 -0.40 -10.06 0.03
N GLY A 206 0.78 -10.40 -0.50
CA GLY A 206 1.56 -9.49 -1.34
C GLY A 206 0.87 -9.25 -2.68
N VAL A 207 0.35 -10.30 -3.30
CA VAL A 207 -0.35 -10.23 -4.59
C VAL A 207 -1.60 -9.35 -4.51
N ILE A 208 -2.45 -9.56 -3.50
CA ILE A 208 -3.68 -8.75 -3.32
C ILE A 208 -3.32 -7.30 -2.96
N SER A 209 -2.34 -7.07 -2.07
CA SER A 209 -1.94 -5.71 -1.69
C SER A 209 -1.43 -4.91 -2.90
N LEU A 210 -0.57 -5.50 -3.74
CA LEU A 210 -0.11 -4.87 -4.97
C LEU A 210 -1.25 -4.66 -5.97
N ALA A 211 -2.15 -5.62 -6.14
CA ALA A 211 -3.30 -5.46 -7.02
C ALA A 211 -4.24 -4.33 -6.56
N MET A 212 -4.47 -4.18 -5.25
CA MET A 212 -5.29 -3.11 -4.70
C MET A 212 -4.64 -1.73 -4.81
N MET A 213 -3.33 -1.63 -4.56
CA MET A 213 -2.58 -0.38 -4.70
C MET A 213 -2.39 0.01 -6.18
N CYS A 214 -1.84 -0.88 -7.00
CA CYS A 214 -1.52 -0.58 -8.39
C CYS A 214 -2.79 -0.54 -9.24
N GLY A 215 -3.66 -1.54 -9.11
CA GLY A 215 -4.87 -1.66 -9.93
C GLY A 215 -6.08 -0.91 -9.37
N GLY A 216 -6.38 -1.13 -8.08
CA GLY A 216 -7.51 -0.52 -7.38
C GLY A 216 -7.40 1.00 -7.33
N ASP A 217 -6.52 1.53 -6.48
CA ASP A 217 -6.29 2.98 -6.31
C ASP A 217 -5.90 3.64 -7.65
N GLY A 218 -5.02 2.98 -8.40
CA GLY A 218 -4.63 3.37 -9.75
C GLY A 218 -5.79 3.78 -10.66
N VAL A 219 -6.70 2.83 -10.89
CA VAL A 219 -7.86 3.03 -11.78
C VAL A 219 -8.89 3.97 -11.13
N ALA A 220 -9.08 3.89 -9.81
CA ALA A 220 -9.99 4.76 -9.06
C ALA A 220 -9.66 6.24 -9.23
N ASP A 221 -8.38 6.59 -9.17
CA ASP A 221 -7.89 7.95 -9.36
C ASP A 221 -8.09 8.45 -10.80
N ILE A 222 -7.93 7.58 -11.81
CA ILE A 222 -8.19 7.93 -13.22
C ILE A 222 -9.69 8.15 -13.45
N MET A 223 -10.53 7.19 -13.04
CA MET A 223 -11.98 7.24 -13.25
C MET A 223 -12.64 8.32 -12.40
N GLY A 224 -12.20 8.47 -11.15
CA GLY A 224 -12.70 9.47 -10.21
C GLY A 224 -12.43 10.89 -10.68
N ARG A 225 -11.30 11.16 -11.35
CA ARG A 225 -11.02 12.47 -11.96
C ARG A 225 -11.77 12.71 -13.27
N ARG A 226 -11.95 11.67 -14.09
CA ARG A 226 -12.58 11.80 -15.41
C ARG A 226 -14.11 11.87 -15.35
N PHE A 227 -14.72 11.10 -14.46
CA PHE A 227 -16.17 10.89 -14.40
C PHE A 227 -16.77 11.17 -13.01
N GLY A 228 -15.96 11.44 -11.99
CA GLY A 228 -16.41 11.62 -10.61
C GLY A 228 -17.03 12.98 -10.30
N LEU A 229 -18.17 13.26 -10.93
CA LEU A 229 -18.98 14.46 -10.73
C LEU A 229 -19.62 14.47 -9.33
N ILE A 230 -20.17 13.33 -8.89
CA ILE A 230 -20.83 13.19 -7.59
C ILE A 230 -19.76 12.86 -6.53
N LYS A 231 -19.51 13.81 -5.63
CA LYS A 231 -18.56 13.66 -4.51
C LYS A 231 -19.18 12.90 -3.35
N LEU A 232 -18.33 12.31 -2.51
CA LEU A 232 -18.78 11.66 -1.29
C LEU A 232 -19.25 12.72 -0.28
N PRO A 233 -20.29 12.43 0.52
CA PRO A 233 -20.86 13.39 1.46
C PRO A 233 -19.87 13.79 2.58
N TYR A 234 -19.00 12.87 2.99
CA TYR A 234 -17.99 13.05 4.04
C TYR A 234 -16.59 13.40 3.51
N ASN A 235 -16.32 13.19 2.22
CA ASN A 235 -15.02 13.52 1.61
C ASN A 235 -15.22 14.14 0.22
N ARG A 236 -15.06 15.46 0.13
CA ARG A 236 -15.28 16.22 -1.11
C ARG A 236 -14.17 15.99 -2.16
N GLN A 237 -13.02 15.46 -1.76
CA GLN A 237 -11.91 15.18 -2.68
C GLN A 237 -12.16 13.89 -3.47
N LYS A 238 -12.85 12.92 -2.86
CA LYS A 238 -13.18 11.61 -3.45
C LYS A 238 -14.58 11.59 -4.06
N SER A 239 -14.82 10.67 -4.99
CA SER A 239 -16.08 10.56 -5.72
C SER A 239 -16.65 9.15 -5.68
N TRP A 240 -17.98 9.03 -5.80
CA TRP A 240 -18.64 7.72 -5.87
C TRP A 240 -18.10 6.87 -7.01
N VAL A 241 -17.87 7.48 -8.18
CA VAL A 241 -17.30 6.78 -9.34
C VAL A 241 -15.89 6.27 -9.04
N GLY A 242 -15.07 7.05 -8.34
CA GLY A 242 -13.74 6.63 -7.91
C GLY A 242 -13.81 5.42 -6.98
N SER A 243 -14.63 5.47 -5.92
CA SER A 243 -14.78 4.36 -4.97
C SER A 243 -15.34 3.08 -5.62
N ILE A 244 -16.35 3.19 -6.47
CA ILE A 244 -16.89 2.04 -7.22
C ILE A 244 -15.81 1.46 -8.14
N SER A 245 -15.05 2.33 -8.81
CA SER A 245 -13.95 1.89 -9.67
C SER A 245 -12.88 1.17 -8.87
N MET A 246 -12.51 1.68 -7.70
CA MET A 246 -11.53 1.03 -6.81
C MET A 246 -11.95 -0.38 -6.43
N PHE A 247 -13.20 -0.54 -5.99
CA PHE A 247 -13.73 -1.83 -5.58
C PHE A 247 -13.71 -2.82 -6.74
N ILE A 248 -14.25 -2.43 -7.91
CA ILE A 248 -14.37 -3.32 -9.07
C ILE A 248 -12.98 -3.64 -9.65
N SER A 249 -12.14 -2.64 -9.92
CA SER A 249 -10.83 -2.88 -10.53
C SER A 249 -9.91 -3.62 -9.56
N GLY A 250 -9.90 -3.23 -8.28
CA GLY A 250 -9.12 -3.89 -7.24
C GLY A 250 -9.51 -5.36 -7.08
N PHE A 251 -10.81 -5.66 -7.03
CA PHE A 251 -11.32 -7.03 -6.97
C PHE A 251 -10.94 -7.84 -8.22
N LEU A 252 -11.23 -7.34 -9.43
CA LEU A 252 -10.96 -8.07 -10.67
C LEU A 252 -9.47 -8.32 -10.90
N ILE A 253 -8.64 -7.30 -10.67
CA ILE A 253 -7.19 -7.43 -10.83
C ILE A 253 -6.61 -8.37 -9.77
N SER A 254 -7.08 -8.30 -8.52
CA SER A 254 -6.66 -9.23 -7.46
C SER A 254 -7.00 -10.68 -7.81
N ILE A 255 -8.23 -10.95 -8.25
CA ILE A 255 -8.64 -12.29 -8.67
C ILE A 255 -7.83 -12.77 -9.89
N GLY A 256 -7.65 -11.91 -10.90
CA GLY A 256 -6.86 -12.24 -12.08
C GLY A 256 -5.41 -12.57 -11.74
N MET A 257 -4.78 -11.80 -10.85
CA MET A 257 -3.42 -12.05 -10.39
C MET A 257 -3.33 -13.35 -9.57
N LEU A 258 -4.26 -13.60 -8.64
CA LEU A 258 -4.29 -14.87 -7.89
C LEU A 258 -4.51 -16.07 -8.80
N TYR A 259 -5.35 -15.94 -9.82
CA TYR A 259 -5.54 -16.96 -10.85
C TYR A 259 -4.26 -17.23 -11.63
N TYR A 260 -3.57 -16.18 -12.06
CA TYR A 260 -2.26 -16.30 -12.72
C TYR A 260 -1.26 -17.09 -11.86
N TYR A 261 -1.13 -16.75 -10.57
CA TYR A 261 -0.24 -17.47 -9.66
C TYR A 261 -0.69 -18.89 -9.33
N SER A 262 -1.99 -19.13 -9.25
CA SER A 262 -2.54 -20.46 -9.01
C SER A 262 -2.37 -21.39 -10.22
N ALA A 263 -2.56 -20.86 -11.44
CA ALA A 263 -2.33 -21.60 -12.68
C ALA A 263 -0.86 -22.03 -12.85
N LEU A 264 0.08 -21.22 -12.36
CA LEU A 264 1.50 -21.56 -12.30
C LEU A 264 1.88 -22.49 -11.14
N GLY A 265 0.93 -22.86 -10.28
CA GLY A 265 1.13 -23.80 -9.17
C GLY A 265 1.73 -23.20 -7.90
N TYR A 266 1.93 -21.87 -7.83
CA TYR A 266 2.47 -21.21 -6.63
C TYR A 266 1.45 -21.10 -5.50
N LEU A 267 0.16 -20.98 -5.84
CA LEU A 267 -0.92 -20.80 -4.86
C LEU A 267 -1.97 -21.89 -5.00
N ARG A 268 -2.26 -22.58 -3.88
CA ARG A 268 -3.40 -23.50 -3.78
C ARG A 268 -4.52 -22.81 -3.01
N LEU A 269 -5.55 -22.39 -3.74
CA LEU A 269 -6.63 -21.56 -3.20
C LEU A 269 -7.96 -22.28 -3.37
N ASN A 270 -8.79 -22.23 -2.33
CA ASN A 270 -10.21 -22.57 -2.48
C ASN A 270 -10.92 -21.36 -3.09
N TRP A 271 -11.30 -21.47 -4.36
CA TRP A 271 -11.83 -20.35 -5.16
C TRP A 271 -13.07 -19.69 -4.55
N MET A 272 -13.99 -20.47 -3.98
CA MET A 272 -15.21 -19.92 -3.39
C MET A 272 -14.88 -19.01 -2.19
N SER A 273 -14.05 -19.51 -1.26
CA SER A 273 -13.61 -18.72 -0.10
C SER A 273 -12.70 -17.57 -0.50
N THR A 274 -11.86 -17.76 -1.51
CA THR A 274 -10.91 -16.74 -1.99
C THR A 274 -11.65 -15.54 -2.58
N ILE A 275 -12.67 -15.78 -3.41
CA ILE A 275 -13.50 -14.71 -3.99
C ILE A 275 -14.16 -13.88 -2.89
N GLN A 276 -14.74 -14.53 -1.87
CA GLN A 276 -15.34 -13.84 -0.73
C GLN A 276 -14.31 -13.02 0.07
N ARG A 277 -13.13 -13.58 0.34
CA ARG A 277 -12.05 -12.90 1.06
C ARG A 277 -11.51 -11.69 0.28
N VAL A 278 -11.30 -11.83 -1.03
CA VAL A 278 -10.84 -10.73 -1.88
C VAL A 278 -11.89 -9.63 -2.00
N ALA A 279 -13.18 -10.00 -2.11
CA ALA A 279 -14.26 -9.02 -2.07
C ALA A 279 -14.28 -8.24 -0.74
N TRP A 280 -14.04 -8.93 0.38
CA TRP A 280 -13.94 -8.29 1.69
C TRP A 280 -12.74 -7.33 1.77
N VAL A 281 -11.56 -7.76 1.31
CA VAL A 281 -10.37 -6.89 1.25
C VAL A 281 -10.61 -5.66 0.39
N ALA A 282 -11.17 -5.85 -0.82
CA ALA A 282 -11.47 -4.75 -1.74
C ALA A 282 -12.46 -3.75 -1.14
N LEU A 283 -13.48 -4.24 -0.42
CA LEU A 283 -14.44 -3.39 0.27
C LEU A 283 -13.77 -2.56 1.37
N VAL A 284 -13.00 -3.19 2.26
CA VAL A 284 -12.32 -2.49 3.35
C VAL A 284 -11.32 -1.47 2.82
N ALA A 285 -10.54 -1.83 1.81
CA ALA A 285 -9.62 -0.90 1.16
C ALA A 285 -10.35 0.29 0.52
N THR A 286 -11.49 0.06 -0.12
CA THR A 286 -12.33 1.12 -0.70
C THR A 286 -12.90 2.06 0.35
N ILE A 287 -13.29 1.54 1.52
CA ILE A 287 -13.73 2.35 2.65
C ILE A 287 -12.57 3.18 3.18
N VAL A 288 -11.39 2.59 3.39
CA VAL A 288 -10.22 3.35 3.89
C VAL A 288 -9.83 4.46 2.92
N GLU A 289 -9.83 4.18 1.62
CA GLU A 289 -9.56 5.17 0.57
C GLU A 289 -10.60 6.30 0.52
N SER A 290 -11.85 6.01 0.89
CA SER A 290 -12.92 7.00 0.84
C SER A 290 -12.82 8.00 2.01
N LEU A 291 -12.18 7.62 3.12
CA LEU A 291 -12.05 8.45 4.32
C LEU A 291 -11.20 9.71 4.07
N PRO A 292 -11.49 10.81 4.77
CA PRO A 292 -10.71 12.06 4.67
C PRO A 292 -9.42 11.99 5.50
N THR A 293 -8.58 10.96 5.30
CA THR A 293 -7.31 10.75 6.04
C THR A 293 -6.08 11.37 5.36
N THR A 294 -6.28 11.97 4.18
CA THR A 294 -5.23 12.45 3.27
C THR A 294 -4.28 13.52 3.87
N GLU A 295 -4.65 14.17 4.98
CA GLU A 295 -3.78 15.16 5.65
C GLU A 295 -2.70 14.53 6.55
N THR A 296 -2.83 13.26 6.96
CA THR A 296 -1.88 12.62 7.91
C THR A 296 -1.20 11.38 7.35
N VAL A 297 -1.86 10.64 6.43
CA VAL A 297 -1.30 9.45 5.78
C VAL A 297 -1.64 9.50 4.29
N ASP A 298 -0.63 9.36 3.43
CA ASP A 298 -0.81 9.30 1.97
C ASP A 298 -1.63 8.05 1.60
N ASP A 299 -2.62 8.22 0.74
CA ASP A 299 -3.49 7.16 0.22
C ASP A 299 -2.67 6.01 -0.41
N ASN A 300 -1.51 6.34 -1.00
CA ASN A 300 -0.57 5.37 -1.56
C ASN A 300 0.10 4.47 -0.50
N LEU A 301 0.00 4.81 0.78
CA LEU A 301 0.51 4.02 1.90
C LEU A 301 -0.63 3.33 2.66
N SER A 302 -1.75 4.02 2.90
CA SER A 302 -2.86 3.47 3.69
C SER A 302 -3.54 2.27 3.00
N VAL A 303 -3.81 2.38 1.69
CA VAL A 303 -4.48 1.35 0.88
C VAL A 303 -3.72 0.02 0.85
N PRO A 304 -2.42 -0.03 0.48
CA PRO A 304 -1.69 -1.29 0.47
C PRO A 304 -1.54 -1.89 1.86
N LEU A 305 -1.31 -1.08 2.90
CA LEU A 305 -1.13 -1.57 4.26
C LEU A 305 -2.42 -2.16 4.83
N ILE A 306 -3.57 -1.49 4.67
CA ILE A 306 -4.84 -2.07 5.11
C ILE A 306 -5.15 -3.34 4.32
N SER A 307 -4.86 -3.35 3.02
CA SER A 307 -5.05 -4.53 2.18
C SER A 307 -4.18 -5.69 2.65
N MET A 308 -2.92 -5.46 3.05
CA MET A 308 -2.06 -6.48 3.67
C MET A 308 -2.66 -7.01 4.96
N VAL A 309 -3.04 -6.13 5.88
CA VAL A 309 -3.56 -6.51 7.20
C VAL A 309 -4.85 -7.32 7.06
N VAL A 310 -5.81 -6.82 6.27
CA VAL A 310 -7.10 -7.51 6.07
C VAL A 310 -6.91 -8.82 5.35
N THR A 311 -6.01 -8.89 4.36
CA THR A 311 -5.70 -10.15 3.68
C THR A 311 -5.04 -11.14 4.64
N TYR A 312 -4.05 -10.71 5.42
CA TYR A 312 -3.38 -11.55 6.40
C TYR A 312 -4.38 -12.15 7.42
N LEU A 313 -5.26 -11.30 7.96
CA LEU A 313 -6.33 -11.73 8.88
C LEU A 313 -7.36 -12.65 8.21
N SER A 314 -7.77 -12.34 6.98
CA SER A 314 -8.79 -13.10 6.26
C SER A 314 -8.27 -14.45 5.79
N PHE A 315 -6.98 -14.54 5.42
CA PHE A 315 -6.37 -15.77 4.95
C PHE A 315 -5.91 -16.71 6.08
N GLY A 316 -5.90 -16.22 7.33
CA GLY A 316 -5.75 -17.05 8.53
C GLY A 316 -4.32 -17.58 8.68
N PHE A 317 -3.36 -16.67 8.80
CA PHE A 317 -2.01 -16.99 9.25
C PHE A 317 -1.88 -16.81 10.75
#